data_AF-A0A2N2QD85-F1
#
_entry.id   AF-A0A2N2QD85-F1
#
_cell.length_a   1.000
_cell.length_b   1.000
_cell.length_c   1.000
_cell.angle_alpha   90.00
_cell.angle_beta   90.00
_cell.angle_gamma   90.00
#
_symmetry.space_group_name_H-M   'P 1'
#
loop_
_entity.id
_entity.type
_entity.pdbx_description
1 polymer ?
#
loop_
_entity_poly.entity_id
_entity_poly.type
_entity_poly.pdbx_seq_one_letter_code
_entity_poly.pdbx_strand_id
1 'polypeptide(L)'
;MSAEHFFKSNRRDILRLLAALPAGALLAGCPKLFRREPLPVCPNSPDVSLLNGPLTIDAHCHVFNGTDLQIKEFFSRVAARQSGALGAGVKVLGSVLQNLAWSFAPSGDTEIAELRDLSAALRTCTEREHTARVSSLRQAGYTRGREQLQAAVARSSEFQTLQEKRRLGALELDFDPETMSKVEAIRFIEELPPDVETYRAAKANKSLSTMALSGRSIQGLIDFVLQNFQYRYVSIHDYLRTYNQKGVRVVDLMLPSMVDYDFWLAKGRGTLTPLRTQVELMQQMTIITGGRVHGFVPFDPLRQIAYDLKLTRDDSYGLVTKAIDKMGCIGVKLYPPMGFAPLGNRGLDTKSGTPFWERDWLPDWTSRPDLGARLDDAMSKMLGWCEANDVPVMAHTNISNGVIRDFENLAGAEYWEIALKAYPKLRVSFGHFGDTSPVEDGLERARAFKALMSTKDAAPGIHAYADAGYFVEVLGKEPALLTNLRQLYEDTVPAGRAPLASRFMYGTDWEMTLTEGGISGYLNDFVRLFDELEAGPAIRQQGLTGLSDRFFGNNAAHWIGLSSGNAARHRLDAFYALHNVPKPDWATKLDAG
;
A
#
# COMPACT_ATOMS: atom_id res chain seq x y z
N MET A 1 31.01 17.61 75.12
CA MET A 1 30.18 18.07 73.98
C MET A 1 30.82 17.57 72.69
N SER A 2 29.98 17.15 71.74
CA SER A 2 30.24 16.59 70.39
C SER A 2 31.08 15.30 70.33
N ALA A 3 30.53 14.12 70.05
CA ALA A 3 29.85 13.63 68.83
C ALA A 3 30.81 13.20 67.71
N GLU A 4 31.32 11.97 67.82
CA GLU A 4 31.84 11.16 66.74
C GLU A 4 31.51 9.69 67.05
N HIS A 5 30.85 8.95 66.14
CA HIS A 5 31.30 7.63 65.67
C HIS A 5 30.30 6.90 64.75
N PHE A 6 30.80 6.59 63.56
CA PHE A 6 30.83 5.29 62.89
C PHE A 6 29.54 4.53 62.51
N PHE A 7 29.43 4.35 61.19
CA PHE A 7 28.74 3.28 60.46
C PHE A 7 29.01 1.87 61.03
N LYS A 8 27.93 1.10 61.24
CA LYS A 8 27.95 -0.38 61.21
C LYS A 8 26.66 -0.92 60.59
N SER A 9 26.79 -1.51 59.41
CA SER A 9 25.81 -2.44 58.83
C SER A 9 26.02 -3.82 59.45
N ASN A 10 24.93 -4.57 59.73
CA ASN A 10 25.03 -5.95 60.17
C ASN A 10 24.13 -6.88 59.32
N ARG A 11 24.76 -7.95 58.85
CA ARG A 11 24.35 -8.85 57.75
C ARG A 11 23.56 -10.08 58.23
N ARG A 12 22.92 -10.03 59.41
CA ARG A 12 22.40 -11.24 60.10
C ARG A 12 20.90 -11.27 60.43
N ASP A 13 20.15 -10.20 60.18
CA ASP A 13 18.73 -10.15 60.59
C ASP A 13 17.71 -10.24 59.45
N ILE A 14 18.15 -10.31 58.19
CA ILE A 14 17.24 -10.41 57.02
C ILE A 14 17.11 -11.86 56.50
N LEU A 15 17.91 -12.81 57.00
CA LEU A 15 17.98 -14.19 56.47
C LEU A 15 17.27 -15.26 57.34
N ARG A 16 16.26 -14.92 58.13
CA ARG A 16 15.57 -15.89 59.01
C ARG A 16 14.03 -15.98 58.93
N LEU A 17 13.38 -15.29 58.00
CA LEU A 17 11.97 -15.54 57.71
C LEU A 17 11.76 -15.64 56.20
N LEU A 18 11.86 -16.86 55.68
CA LEU A 18 10.85 -17.52 54.84
C LEU A 18 11.42 -18.87 54.35
N ALA A 19 11.82 -19.69 55.33
CA ALA A 19 11.84 -21.12 55.17
C ALA A 19 10.40 -21.64 55.25
N ALA A 20 9.81 -21.95 54.11
CA ALA A 20 8.68 -22.85 53.98
C ALA A 20 8.87 -23.71 52.73
N LEU A 21 9.74 -24.72 52.88
CA LEU A 21 9.55 -26.12 52.48
C LEU A 21 9.32 -26.45 50.95
N PRO A 22 9.60 -27.68 50.50
CA PRO A 22 10.94 -28.04 50.03
C PRO A 22 10.98 -28.86 48.71
N ALA A 23 12.20 -29.04 48.21
CA ALA A 23 12.76 -30.26 47.61
C ALA A 23 12.07 -30.96 46.42
N GLY A 24 12.85 -31.19 45.36
CA GLY A 24 12.53 -32.21 44.36
C GLY A 24 13.48 -32.24 43.19
N ALA A 25 14.62 -32.89 43.35
CA ALA A 25 15.71 -32.96 42.39
C ALA A 25 15.46 -33.97 41.24
N LEU A 26 16.19 -33.74 40.13
CA LEU A 26 16.75 -34.72 39.17
C LEU A 26 15.89 -35.33 38.04
N LEU A 27 16.27 -34.91 36.81
CA LEU A 27 16.59 -35.68 35.59
C LEU A 27 15.66 -36.83 35.11
N ALA A 28 14.95 -36.58 34.01
CA ALA A 28 14.69 -37.48 32.87
C ALA A 28 14.27 -36.55 31.69
N GLY A 29 14.71 -36.67 30.43
CA GLY A 29 15.02 -37.87 29.67
C GLY A 29 13.82 -38.27 28.78
N CYS A 30 13.43 -37.47 27.78
CA CYS A 30 13.05 -37.93 26.42
C CYS A 30 12.58 -36.80 25.50
N PRO A 31 12.98 -36.80 24.21
CA PRO A 31 12.60 -35.81 23.20
C PRO A 31 11.28 -36.19 22.50
N LYS A 32 10.54 -35.19 22.01
CA LYS A 32 9.43 -35.32 21.04
C LYS A 32 8.24 -36.17 21.48
N LEU A 33 7.27 -35.60 22.21
CA LEU A 33 5.86 -36.02 22.19
C LEU A 33 5.05 -35.04 23.05
N PHE A 34 4.72 -33.88 22.50
CA PHE A 34 3.56 -33.01 22.75
C PHE A 34 3.85 -31.67 22.06
N ARG A 35 3.74 -31.70 20.72
CA ARG A 35 3.63 -30.50 19.90
C ARG A 35 2.33 -29.78 20.26
N ARG A 36 2.44 -28.55 20.72
CA ARG A 36 1.67 -27.43 20.17
C ARG A 36 2.60 -26.23 20.11
N GLU A 37 3.04 -25.91 18.90
CA GLU A 37 3.63 -24.61 18.56
C GLU A 37 2.48 -23.60 18.42
N PRO A 38 2.53 -22.47 19.12
CA PRO A 38 1.74 -21.31 18.78
C PRO A 38 2.63 -20.28 18.07
N LEU A 39 2.06 -19.68 17.04
CA LEU A 39 2.73 -18.99 15.93
C LEU A 39 2.50 -17.46 16.06
N PRO A 40 3.21 -16.60 15.30
CA PRO A 40 3.25 -15.16 15.53
C PRO A 40 1.94 -14.42 15.16
N VAL A 41 1.72 -13.26 15.82
CA VAL A 41 0.42 -12.57 16.12
C VAL A 41 -0.44 -13.40 17.04
N CYS A 42 -1.13 -12.82 18.04
CA CYS A 42 -2.24 -13.50 18.69
C CYS A 42 -3.36 -13.67 17.64
N PRO A 43 -3.51 -14.82 16.95
CA PRO A 43 -4.36 -14.93 15.76
C PRO A 43 -5.85 -14.79 16.12
N ASN A 44 -6.15 -14.96 17.40
CA ASN A 44 -7.47 -14.88 18.00
C ASN A 44 -7.79 -13.51 18.59
N SER A 45 -6.97 -12.47 18.36
CA SER A 45 -7.35 -11.12 18.76
C SER A 45 -8.66 -10.76 18.05
N PRO A 46 -9.75 -10.54 18.80
CA PRO A 46 -11.06 -10.24 18.22
C PRO A 46 -11.09 -8.86 17.54
N ASP A 47 -10.03 -8.08 17.68
CA ASP A 47 -9.88 -6.75 17.08
C ASP A 47 -9.42 -6.83 15.61
N VAL A 48 -8.95 -8.00 15.15
CA VAL A 48 -8.45 -8.19 13.77
C VAL A 48 -8.93 -9.48 13.09
N SER A 49 -9.63 -10.37 13.79
CA SER A 49 -10.19 -11.60 13.22
C SER A 49 -11.70 -11.70 13.42
N LEU A 50 -12.43 -12.00 12.34
CA LEU A 50 -13.84 -12.38 12.37
C LEU A 50 -14.03 -13.65 11.53
N LEU A 51 -13.65 -14.81 12.08
CA LEU A 51 -13.64 -16.09 11.35
C LEU A 51 -15.01 -16.46 10.75
N ASN A 52 -16.10 -16.19 11.46
CA ASN A 52 -17.47 -16.48 11.01
C ASN A 52 -18.09 -15.35 10.16
N GLY A 53 -17.34 -14.29 9.88
CA GLY A 53 -17.77 -13.17 9.04
C GLY A 53 -17.43 -13.38 7.57
N PRO A 54 -17.94 -12.51 6.68
CA PRO A 54 -17.64 -12.58 5.26
C PRO A 54 -16.13 -12.37 5.01
N LEU A 55 -15.64 -12.90 3.90
CA LEU A 55 -14.26 -12.69 3.45
C LEU A 55 -14.08 -11.25 2.94
N THR A 56 -13.02 -10.59 3.38
CA THR A 56 -12.60 -9.30 2.81
C THR A 56 -11.10 -9.32 2.50
N ILE A 57 -10.77 -9.04 1.24
CA ILE A 57 -9.42 -8.92 0.72
C ILE A 57 -9.28 -7.50 0.17
N ASP A 58 -8.33 -6.73 0.69
CA ASP A 58 -7.93 -5.50 0.03
C ASP A 58 -6.98 -5.84 -1.11
N ALA A 59 -7.52 -5.82 -2.33
CA ALA A 59 -6.79 -6.22 -3.53
C ALA A 59 -5.70 -5.21 -3.91
N HIS A 60 -5.81 -3.96 -3.44
CA HIS A 60 -4.94 -2.86 -3.84
C HIS A 60 -4.74 -1.90 -2.69
N CYS A 61 -3.61 -2.04 -2.00
CA CYS A 61 -3.14 -1.05 -1.04
C CYS A 61 -1.65 -0.81 -1.20
N HIS A 62 -1.12 0.19 -0.51
CA HIS A 62 0.29 0.51 -0.46
C HIS A 62 0.73 0.60 1.00
N VAL A 63 1.96 0.13 1.25
CA VAL A 63 2.65 0.26 2.53
C VAL A 63 4.12 0.52 2.24
N PHE A 64 4.53 1.77 2.37
CA PHE A 64 5.92 2.20 2.22
C PHE A 64 6.28 3.23 3.29
N ASN A 65 7.52 3.71 3.25
CA ASN A 65 7.93 4.87 4.05
C ASN A 65 8.92 5.78 3.29
N GLY A 66 9.40 6.81 3.99
CA GLY A 66 10.29 7.85 3.47
C GLY A 66 11.58 7.37 2.79
N THR A 67 11.99 6.12 3.04
CA THR A 67 13.24 5.54 2.53
C THR A 67 13.05 4.60 1.35
N ASP A 68 11.80 4.29 0.97
CA ASP A 68 11.48 3.32 -0.10
C ASP A 68 11.51 3.90 -1.49
N LEU A 69 11.29 5.21 -1.60
CA LEU A 69 11.02 5.89 -2.85
C LEU A 69 12.06 6.99 -3.12
N GLN A 70 12.21 7.34 -4.39
CA GLN A 70 12.97 8.51 -4.82
C GLN A 70 12.18 9.80 -4.54
N ILE A 71 11.81 10.06 -3.28
CA ILE A 71 10.80 11.08 -2.92
C ILE A 71 11.11 12.46 -3.49
N LYS A 72 12.37 12.89 -3.44
CA LYS A 72 12.79 14.17 -4.04
C LYS A 72 12.55 14.22 -5.55
N GLU A 73 12.89 13.15 -6.27
CA GLU A 73 12.73 13.08 -7.72
C GLU A 73 11.26 12.88 -8.10
N PHE A 74 10.51 12.10 -7.32
CA PHE A 74 9.08 11.95 -7.48
C PHE A 74 8.36 13.30 -7.31
N PHE A 75 8.66 14.07 -6.25
CA PHE A 75 8.02 15.36 -6.08
C PHE A 75 8.40 16.37 -7.15
N SER A 76 9.67 16.45 -7.54
CA SER A 76 10.13 17.44 -8.52
C SER A 76 9.75 17.12 -9.97
N ARG A 77 9.60 15.83 -10.32
CA ARG A 77 9.36 15.40 -11.71
C ARG A 77 7.94 14.94 -11.97
N VAL A 78 7.30 14.33 -10.97
CA VAL A 78 5.94 13.80 -11.08
C VAL A 78 4.99 14.80 -10.41
N ALA A 79 4.95 14.84 -9.08
CA ALA A 79 3.89 15.51 -8.36
C ALA A 79 3.79 17.01 -8.65
N ALA A 80 4.90 17.73 -8.83
CA ALA A 80 4.90 19.16 -9.17
C ALA A 80 4.23 19.49 -10.51
N ARG A 81 4.07 18.50 -11.40
CA ARG A 81 3.48 18.65 -12.74
C ARG A 81 2.05 18.10 -12.83
N GLN A 82 1.55 17.49 -11.75
CA GLN A 82 0.24 16.84 -11.72
C GLN A 82 -0.89 17.82 -11.43
N SER A 83 -2.04 17.57 -12.05
CA SER A 83 -3.35 17.98 -11.53
C SER A 83 -3.81 16.98 -10.45
N GLY A 84 -4.63 17.41 -9.50
CA GLY A 84 -5.16 16.54 -8.44
C GLY A 84 -4.32 16.49 -7.15
N ALA A 85 -4.41 15.36 -6.43
CA ALA A 85 -3.90 15.10 -5.08
C ALA A 85 -2.52 15.67 -4.73
N LEU A 86 -1.54 15.03 -5.34
CA LEU A 86 -0.14 15.19 -5.06
C LEU A 86 0.32 16.54 -5.63
N GLY A 87 -0.28 17.01 -6.72
CA GLY A 87 -0.04 18.34 -7.27
C GLY A 87 -0.49 19.47 -6.33
N ALA A 88 -1.70 19.40 -5.79
CA ALA A 88 -2.19 20.38 -4.82
C ALA A 88 -1.37 20.35 -3.52
N GLY A 89 -1.04 19.15 -3.01
CA GLY A 89 -0.19 18.98 -1.84
C GLY A 89 1.22 19.53 -2.04
N VAL A 90 1.84 19.32 -3.21
CA VAL A 90 3.15 19.89 -3.54
C VAL A 90 3.09 21.40 -3.75
N LYS A 91 1.99 21.98 -4.23
CA LYS A 91 1.87 23.45 -4.29
C LYS A 91 1.89 24.08 -2.90
N VAL A 92 1.22 23.46 -1.93
CA VAL A 92 1.09 23.99 -0.57
C VAL A 92 2.30 23.65 0.31
N LEU A 93 2.73 22.39 0.30
CA LEU A 93 3.82 21.89 1.15
C LEU A 93 5.13 21.68 0.39
N GLY A 94 5.25 22.04 -0.89
CA GLY A 94 6.39 21.69 -1.74
C GLY A 94 7.74 22.08 -1.15
N SER A 95 7.86 23.30 -0.64
CA SER A 95 9.09 23.74 0.04
C SER A 95 9.32 23.04 1.39
N VAL A 96 8.27 22.62 2.11
CA VAL A 96 8.43 21.73 3.28
C VAL A 96 8.96 20.38 2.82
N LEU A 97 8.28 19.74 1.87
CA LEU A 97 8.56 18.38 1.39
C LEU A 97 9.96 18.26 0.78
N GLN A 98 10.45 19.31 0.11
CA GLN A 98 11.82 19.39 -0.40
C GLN A 98 12.86 19.55 0.71
N ASN A 99 12.51 20.24 1.82
CA ASN A 99 13.37 20.46 2.98
C ASN A 99 13.26 19.37 4.06
N LEU A 100 12.34 18.41 3.89
CA LEU A 100 12.23 17.25 4.76
C LEU A 100 13.46 16.36 4.61
N ALA A 101 14.07 16.04 5.74
CA ALA A 101 15.17 15.08 5.77
C ALA A 101 14.58 13.66 5.82
N TRP A 102 14.19 13.15 4.65
CA TRP A 102 13.65 11.79 4.49
C TRP A 102 14.58 10.69 5.00
N SER A 103 15.88 10.98 5.14
CA SER A 103 16.85 10.10 5.78
C SER A 103 16.60 9.82 7.27
N PHE A 104 15.72 10.59 7.93
CA PHE A 104 15.26 10.31 9.29
C PHE A 104 14.05 9.37 9.34
N ALA A 105 13.44 9.05 8.20
CA ALA A 105 12.51 7.94 8.12
C ALA A 105 13.27 6.62 8.37
N PRO A 106 12.63 5.60 8.96
CA PRO A 106 13.33 4.36 9.28
C PRO A 106 13.85 3.64 8.04
N SER A 107 15.14 3.31 8.05
CA SER A 107 15.74 2.44 7.03
C SER A 107 15.23 1.01 7.16
N GLY A 108 15.31 0.24 6.07
CA GLY A 108 14.91 -1.16 6.11
C GLY A 108 15.78 -2.02 7.02
N ASP A 109 17.08 -1.72 7.14
CA ASP A 109 17.97 -2.45 8.06
C ASP A 109 17.58 -2.22 9.52
N THR A 110 17.24 -0.97 9.88
CA THR A 110 16.73 -0.63 11.22
C THR A 110 15.41 -1.35 11.49
N GLU A 111 14.50 -1.39 10.51
CA GLU A 111 13.23 -2.08 10.67
C GLU A 111 13.41 -3.60 10.77
N ILE A 112 14.29 -4.22 9.98
CA ILE A 112 14.59 -5.66 10.09
C ILE A 112 15.10 -6.00 11.49
N ALA A 113 15.98 -5.17 12.06
CA ALA A 113 16.45 -5.37 13.43
C ALA A 113 15.29 -5.32 14.44
N GLU A 114 14.43 -4.29 14.34
CA GLU A 114 13.24 -4.17 15.19
C GLU A 114 12.28 -5.36 15.00
N LEU A 115 12.08 -5.84 13.77
CA LEU A 115 11.21 -6.98 13.48
C LEU A 115 11.74 -8.29 14.06
N ARG A 116 13.07 -8.47 14.14
CA ARG A 116 13.68 -9.64 14.79
C ARG A 116 13.39 -9.63 16.30
N ASP A 117 13.55 -8.48 16.93
CA ASP A 117 13.26 -8.30 18.36
C ASP A 117 11.76 -8.47 18.63
N LEU A 118 10.91 -7.89 17.78
CA LEU A 118 9.45 -8.07 17.84
C LEU A 118 9.06 -9.53 17.65
N SER A 119 9.63 -10.24 16.68
CA SER A 119 9.36 -11.65 16.44
C SER A 119 9.71 -12.50 17.66
N ALA A 120 10.83 -12.20 18.35
CA ALA A 120 11.21 -12.87 19.59
C ALA A 120 10.22 -12.56 20.73
N ALA A 121 9.86 -11.28 20.91
CA ALA A 121 8.93 -10.84 21.95
C ALA A 121 7.51 -11.40 21.74
N LEU A 122 7.02 -11.42 20.50
CA LEU A 122 5.71 -11.95 20.12
C LEU A 122 5.53 -13.43 20.47
N ARG A 123 6.61 -14.20 20.67
CA ARG A 123 6.54 -15.62 21.09
C ARG A 123 6.01 -15.80 22.52
N THR A 124 6.12 -14.78 23.36
CA THR A 124 5.73 -14.83 24.78
C THR A 124 4.73 -13.74 25.17
N CYS A 125 4.23 -12.98 24.20
CA CYS A 125 3.50 -11.74 24.41
C CYS A 125 2.01 -11.98 24.67
N THR A 126 1.43 -11.18 25.57
CA THR A 126 -0.03 -10.97 25.67
C THR A 126 -0.50 -9.89 24.69
N GLU A 127 -1.78 -9.91 24.29
CA GLU A 127 -2.39 -8.88 23.42
C GLU A 127 -2.15 -7.44 23.92
N ARG A 128 -2.17 -7.26 25.24
CA ARG A 128 -1.90 -5.97 25.89
C ARG A 128 -0.47 -5.48 25.68
N GLU A 129 0.52 -6.36 25.83
CA GLU A 129 1.93 -6.02 25.64
C GLU A 129 2.24 -5.68 24.18
N HIS A 130 1.61 -6.40 23.25
CA HIS A 130 1.75 -6.13 21.82
C HIS A 130 1.17 -4.76 21.46
N THR A 131 -0.05 -4.49 21.91
CA THR A 131 -0.71 -3.18 21.72
C THR A 131 0.12 -2.04 22.29
N ALA A 132 0.71 -2.22 23.48
CA ALA A 132 1.60 -1.24 24.09
C ALA A 132 2.88 -1.03 23.26
N ARG A 133 3.48 -2.09 22.71
CA ARG A 133 4.68 -2.00 21.87
C ARG A 133 4.40 -1.28 20.55
N VAL A 134 3.35 -1.66 19.82
CA VAL A 134 2.95 -0.97 18.57
C VAL A 134 2.67 0.51 18.86
N SER A 135 2.03 0.82 19.98
CA SER A 135 1.77 2.22 20.38
C SER A 135 3.05 3.00 20.68
N SER A 136 4.03 2.37 21.33
CA SER A 136 5.35 2.97 21.57
C SER A 136 6.09 3.23 20.25
N LEU A 137 6.11 2.28 19.32
CA LEU A 137 6.75 2.44 18.01
C LEU A 137 6.07 3.54 17.19
N ARG A 138 4.74 3.58 17.21
CA ARG A 138 3.93 4.62 16.56
C ARG A 138 4.26 6.00 17.11
N GLN A 139 4.31 6.14 18.43
CA GLN A 139 4.67 7.40 19.07
C GLN A 139 6.09 7.83 18.66
N ALA A 140 7.05 6.90 18.63
CA ALA A 140 8.41 7.21 18.19
C ALA A 140 8.46 7.68 16.73
N GLY A 141 7.72 7.04 15.81
CA GLY A 141 7.61 7.49 14.42
C GLY A 141 6.91 8.84 14.28
N TYR A 142 5.87 9.07 15.06
CA TYR A 142 5.16 10.35 15.09
C TYR A 142 6.08 11.48 15.58
N THR A 143 6.82 11.25 16.68
CA THR A 143 7.81 12.21 17.20
C THR A 143 8.83 12.57 16.12
N ARG A 144 9.41 11.57 15.43
CA ARG A 144 10.36 11.81 14.32
C ARG A 144 9.73 12.65 13.22
N GLY A 145 8.56 12.25 12.72
CA GLY A 145 7.89 12.95 11.62
C GLY A 145 7.53 14.39 11.99
N ARG A 146 7.01 14.61 13.20
CA ARG A 146 6.69 15.93 13.74
C ARG A 146 7.91 16.83 13.83
N GLU A 147 9.00 16.34 14.42
CA GLU A 147 10.26 17.09 14.53
C GLU A 147 10.81 17.46 13.15
N GLN A 148 10.74 16.55 12.17
CA GLN A 148 11.19 16.84 10.81
C GLN A 148 10.31 17.84 10.09
N LEU A 149 8.98 17.75 10.25
CA LEU A 149 8.04 18.73 9.70
C LEU A 149 8.29 20.13 10.28
N GLN A 150 8.41 20.25 11.60
CA GLN A 150 8.70 21.53 12.27
C GLN A 150 10.06 22.10 11.86
N ALA A 151 11.09 21.24 11.77
CA ALA A 151 12.40 21.67 11.29
C ALA A 151 12.39 22.09 9.81
N ALA A 152 11.63 21.40 8.96
CA ALA A 152 11.50 21.74 7.54
C ALA A 152 10.76 23.09 7.35
N VAL A 153 9.72 23.36 8.14
CA VAL A 153 9.07 24.67 8.20
C VAL A 153 10.07 25.75 8.60
N ALA A 154 10.84 25.52 9.68
CA ALA A 154 11.82 26.49 10.17
C ALA A 154 12.95 26.78 9.17
N ARG A 155 13.31 25.82 8.29
CA ARG A 155 14.35 25.98 7.26
C ARG A 155 13.87 26.61 5.96
N SER A 156 12.56 26.68 5.72
CA SER A 156 12.04 27.20 4.46
C SER A 156 12.06 28.72 4.42
N SER A 157 12.83 29.30 3.49
CA SER A 157 12.88 30.75 3.28
C SER A 157 11.53 31.34 2.86
N GLU A 158 10.74 30.57 2.10
CA GLU A 158 9.36 30.93 1.72
C GLU A 158 8.50 31.09 2.99
N PHE A 159 8.59 30.14 3.92
CA PHE A 159 7.80 30.18 5.14
C PHE A 159 8.28 31.20 6.17
N GLN A 160 9.59 31.42 6.29
CA GLN A 160 10.13 32.52 7.11
C GLN A 160 9.57 33.88 6.65
N THR A 161 9.47 34.08 5.33
CA THR A 161 8.90 35.30 4.75
C THR A 161 7.41 35.45 5.07
N LEU A 162 6.63 34.36 4.97
CA LEU A 162 5.21 34.36 5.30
C LEU A 162 4.96 34.59 6.81
N GLN A 163 5.77 33.99 7.68
CA GLN A 163 5.71 34.20 9.13
C GLN A 163 5.99 35.67 9.50
N GLU A 164 7.00 36.30 8.88
CA GLU A 164 7.32 37.69 9.17
C GLU A 164 6.23 38.65 8.67
N LYS A 165 5.70 38.43 7.46
CA LYS A 165 4.53 39.19 6.96
C LYS A 165 3.33 39.07 7.90
N ARG A 166 3.13 37.88 8.48
CA ARG A 166 2.08 37.64 9.49
C ARG A 166 2.30 38.43 10.77
N ARG A 167 3.52 38.37 11.31
CA ARG A 167 3.91 39.06 12.56
C ARG A 167 3.73 40.57 12.46
N LEU A 168 3.97 41.14 11.28
CA LEU A 168 3.88 42.59 11.02
C LEU A 168 2.44 43.09 10.78
N GLY A 169 1.40 42.24 10.90
CA GLY A 169 0.01 42.66 10.72
C GLY A 169 -0.36 43.03 9.28
N ALA A 170 0.49 42.74 8.30
CA ALA A 170 0.27 43.03 6.87
C ALA A 170 -0.68 42.02 6.19
N LEU A 171 -1.43 41.25 6.98
CA LEU A 171 -2.14 40.02 6.57
C LEU A 171 -3.55 40.25 6.02
N GLU A 172 -4.18 41.40 6.30
CA GLU A 172 -5.62 41.57 6.11
C GLU A 172 -6.06 41.93 4.68
N LEU A 173 -5.16 42.14 3.70
CA LEU A 173 -5.58 42.77 2.44
C LEU A 173 -5.20 42.10 1.10
N ASP A 174 -4.36 41.06 1.01
CA ASP A 174 -3.86 40.67 -0.34
C ASP A 174 -3.36 39.23 -0.58
N PHE A 175 -3.71 38.25 0.27
CA PHE A 175 -3.30 36.86 -0.02
C PHE A 175 -4.29 36.15 -0.95
N ASP A 176 -3.75 35.58 -2.02
CA ASP A 176 -4.48 34.63 -2.86
C ASP A 176 -4.78 33.33 -2.06
N PRO A 177 -5.79 32.53 -2.50
CA PRO A 177 -6.20 31.31 -1.80
C PRO A 177 -5.09 30.27 -1.57
N GLU A 178 -4.10 30.19 -2.47
CA GLU A 178 -2.97 29.26 -2.33
C GLU A 178 -2.05 29.71 -1.20
N THR A 179 -1.72 31.01 -1.15
CA THR A 179 -0.89 31.56 -0.07
C THR A 179 -1.56 31.44 1.30
N MET A 180 -2.88 31.64 1.38
CA MET A 180 -3.64 31.40 2.63
C MET A 180 -3.55 29.94 3.09
N SER A 181 -3.67 28.99 2.16
CA SER A 181 -3.56 27.57 2.47
C SER A 181 -2.16 27.20 2.97
N LYS A 182 -1.11 27.82 2.42
CA LYS A 182 0.27 27.67 2.92
C LYS A 182 0.41 28.16 4.35
N VAL A 183 -0.12 29.35 4.66
CA VAL A 183 -0.08 29.92 6.03
C VAL A 183 -0.81 29.03 7.03
N GLU A 184 -1.96 28.48 6.67
CA GLU A 184 -2.70 27.57 7.55
C GLU A 184 -1.95 26.25 7.78
N ALA A 185 -1.37 25.68 6.72
CA ALA A 185 -0.58 24.46 6.83
C ALA A 185 0.63 24.63 7.76
N ILE A 186 1.32 25.78 7.70
CA ILE A 186 2.40 26.13 8.63
C ILE A 186 1.92 26.13 10.07
N ARG A 187 0.83 26.86 10.34
CA ARG A 187 0.25 26.95 11.69
C ARG A 187 -0.09 25.56 12.23
N PHE A 188 -0.71 24.73 11.40
CA PHE A 188 -1.05 23.37 11.77
C PHE A 188 0.19 22.53 12.12
N ILE A 189 1.28 22.64 11.35
CA ILE A 189 2.54 21.94 11.61
C ILE A 189 3.19 22.42 12.94
N GLU A 190 3.19 23.72 13.20
CA GLU A 190 3.73 24.31 14.43
C GLU A 190 2.95 23.85 15.67
N GLU A 191 1.63 23.74 15.54
CA GLU A 191 0.70 23.37 16.62
C GLU A 191 0.53 21.85 16.78
N LEU A 192 1.28 21.02 16.04
CA LEU A 192 1.21 19.57 16.15
C LEU A 192 1.43 19.11 17.61
N PRO A 193 0.46 18.38 18.21
CA PRO A 193 0.57 17.90 19.58
C PRO A 193 1.82 17.03 19.80
N PRO A 194 2.36 16.94 21.02
CA PRO A 194 3.50 16.09 21.31
C PRO A 194 3.22 14.58 21.27
N ASP A 195 1.95 14.20 21.43
CA ASP A 195 1.52 12.83 21.51
C ASP A 195 0.56 12.47 20.37
N VAL A 196 0.73 11.26 19.81
CA VAL A 196 -0.01 10.78 18.65
C VAL A 196 -1.49 10.52 18.96
N GLU A 197 -1.82 10.06 20.16
CA GLU A 197 -3.23 9.84 20.54
C GLU A 197 -3.93 11.18 20.78
N THR A 198 -3.23 12.19 21.29
CA THR A 198 -3.74 13.57 21.36
C THR A 198 -4.00 14.14 19.97
N TYR A 199 -3.05 13.97 19.04
CA TYR A 199 -3.22 14.37 17.64
C TYR A 199 -4.43 13.68 16.98
N ARG A 200 -4.60 12.37 17.19
CA ARG A 200 -5.74 11.60 16.69
C ARG A 200 -7.07 11.99 17.35
N ALA A 201 -7.09 12.27 18.65
CA ALA A 201 -8.28 12.73 19.36
C ALA A 201 -8.73 14.12 18.88
N ALA A 202 -7.76 15.01 18.61
CA ALA A 202 -8.02 16.32 18.02
C ALA A 202 -8.64 16.24 16.62
N LYS A 203 -8.37 15.17 15.86
CA LYS A 203 -9.01 14.88 14.56
C LYS A 203 -10.48 14.46 14.69
N ALA A 204 -10.81 13.69 15.74
CA ALA A 204 -12.18 13.21 15.96
C ALA A 204 -13.13 14.36 16.37
N ASN A 205 -12.60 15.37 17.06
CA ASN A 205 -13.31 16.61 17.34
C ASN A 205 -13.11 17.55 16.14
N LYS A 206 -14.15 17.77 15.31
CA LYS A 206 -14.15 18.60 14.07
C LYS A 206 -13.65 20.06 14.20
N SER A 207 -13.06 20.45 15.34
CA SER A 207 -12.54 21.77 15.68
C SER A 207 -11.26 22.16 14.93
N LEU A 208 -10.57 21.23 14.26
CA LEU A 208 -9.31 21.50 13.55
C LEU A 208 -9.42 21.20 12.05
N SER A 209 -9.48 22.29 11.28
CA SER A 209 -9.35 22.44 9.81
C SER A 209 -10.38 21.74 8.92
N THR A 210 -11.42 22.48 8.53
CA THR A 210 -12.14 22.28 7.26
C THR A 210 -11.78 23.42 6.30
N MET A 211 -10.57 23.43 5.76
CA MET A 211 -10.32 24.08 4.48
C MET A 211 -9.99 23.01 3.46
N ALA A 212 -10.87 22.89 2.46
CA ALA A 212 -10.77 21.92 1.40
C ALA A 212 -9.95 22.51 0.24
N LEU A 213 -8.75 21.96 0.02
CA LEU A 213 -7.96 22.20 -1.18
C LEU A 213 -8.52 21.33 -2.30
N SER A 214 -9.38 21.87 -3.15
CA SER A 214 -9.97 21.12 -4.27
C SER A 214 -10.58 19.76 -3.83
N GLY A 215 -11.22 19.73 -2.65
CA GLY A 215 -11.82 18.53 -2.06
C GLY A 215 -10.99 17.81 -0.98
N ARG A 216 -9.72 18.18 -0.75
CA ARG A 216 -8.78 17.48 0.17
C ARG A 216 -8.44 18.28 1.42
N SER A 217 -8.04 17.61 2.50
CA SER A 217 -7.66 18.28 3.75
C SER A 217 -6.15 18.45 3.93
N ILE A 218 -5.72 19.64 4.41
CA ILE A 218 -4.33 19.90 4.84
C ILE A 218 -3.88 18.86 5.88
N GLN A 219 -4.78 18.52 6.80
CA GLN A 219 -4.55 17.47 7.79
C GLN A 219 -4.24 16.11 7.14
N GLY A 220 -4.97 15.71 6.09
CA GLY A 220 -4.72 14.47 5.37
C GLY A 220 -3.34 14.42 4.71
N LEU A 221 -2.89 15.53 4.12
CA LEU A 221 -1.52 15.65 3.59
C LEU A 221 -0.47 15.48 4.68
N ILE A 222 -0.71 16.03 5.87
CA ILE A 222 0.18 15.89 7.02
C ILE A 222 0.15 14.46 7.57
N ASP A 223 -1.02 13.81 7.60
CA ASP A 223 -1.15 12.38 7.94
C ASP A 223 -0.29 11.52 7.00
N PHE A 224 -0.37 11.76 5.69
CA PHE A 224 0.47 11.07 4.70
C PHE A 224 1.97 11.27 4.97
N VAL A 225 2.42 12.50 5.23
CA VAL A 225 3.83 12.78 5.53
C VAL A 225 4.26 12.11 6.85
N LEU A 226 3.47 12.22 7.91
CA LEU A 226 3.77 11.60 9.20
C LEU A 226 3.85 10.08 9.09
N GLN A 227 2.99 9.47 8.26
CA GLN A 227 3.00 8.03 8.01
C GLN A 227 4.33 7.56 7.41
N ASN A 228 4.95 8.38 6.55
CA ASN A 228 6.25 8.07 5.94
C ASN A 228 7.43 8.06 6.94
N PHE A 229 7.25 8.45 8.20
CA PHE A 229 8.25 8.31 9.28
C PHE A 229 8.01 7.10 10.20
N GLN A 230 6.98 6.32 9.90
CA GLN A 230 6.67 5.08 10.61
C GLN A 230 7.49 3.90 10.06
N TYR A 231 7.62 2.87 10.90
CA TYR A 231 7.92 1.54 10.39
C TYR A 231 6.73 1.04 9.56
N ARG A 232 7.00 0.32 8.49
CA ARG A 232 5.95 -0.30 7.65
C ARG A 232 5.09 -1.27 8.46
N TYR A 233 5.68 -1.94 9.46
CA TYR A 233 4.93 -2.73 10.45
C TYR A 233 3.88 -1.91 11.18
N VAL A 234 4.20 -0.68 11.62
CA VAL A 234 3.24 0.20 12.27
C VAL A 234 2.18 0.67 11.27
N SER A 235 2.56 0.96 10.02
CA SER A 235 1.61 1.30 8.96
C SER A 235 0.57 0.21 8.71
N ILE A 236 0.96 -1.07 8.72
CA ILE A 236 0.03 -2.21 8.64
C ILE A 236 -0.97 -2.18 9.81
N HIS A 237 -0.50 -1.95 11.04
CA HIS A 237 -1.39 -1.87 12.20
C HIS A 237 -2.29 -0.64 12.19
N ASP A 238 -1.82 0.48 11.67
CA ASP A 238 -2.61 1.69 11.50
C ASP A 238 -3.67 1.52 10.40
N TYR A 239 -3.36 0.84 9.31
CA TYR A 239 -4.34 0.38 8.32
C TYR A 239 -5.42 -0.47 8.98
N LEU A 240 -5.01 -1.52 9.72
CA LEU A 240 -5.96 -2.44 10.35
C LEU A 240 -6.83 -1.71 11.38
N ARG A 241 -6.26 -0.81 12.18
CA ARG A 241 -7.00 0.05 13.11
C ARG A 241 -7.96 1.01 12.39
N THR A 242 -7.66 1.41 11.16
CA THR A 242 -8.51 2.31 10.37
C THR A 242 -9.79 1.61 9.94
N TYR A 243 -9.71 0.35 9.50
CA TYR A 243 -10.84 -0.35 8.87
C TYR A 243 -11.47 -1.48 9.69
N ASN A 244 -10.71 -2.13 10.58
CA ASN A 244 -11.25 -3.24 11.36
C ASN A 244 -11.91 -2.72 12.64
N GLN A 245 -13.20 -3.00 12.75
CA GLN A 245 -13.98 -2.78 13.96
C GLN A 245 -14.54 -4.13 14.44
N LYS A 246 -14.51 -4.34 15.75
CA LYS A 246 -14.94 -5.60 16.36
C LYS A 246 -16.39 -5.92 16.03
N GLY A 247 -16.64 -7.15 15.56
CA GLY A 247 -17.97 -7.67 15.26
C GLY A 247 -18.60 -7.18 13.95
N VAL A 248 -17.86 -6.40 13.15
CA VAL A 248 -18.25 -5.91 11.82
C VAL A 248 -17.38 -6.59 10.75
N ARG A 249 -17.63 -6.36 9.45
CA ARG A 249 -16.72 -6.77 8.36
C ARG A 249 -15.29 -6.26 8.66
N VAL A 250 -14.32 -7.17 8.61
CA VAL A 250 -12.89 -6.88 8.81
C VAL A 250 -12.11 -7.29 7.56
N VAL A 251 -10.99 -6.62 7.30
CA VAL A 251 -10.01 -7.00 6.28
C VAL A 251 -9.22 -8.21 6.77
N ASP A 252 -9.36 -9.34 6.07
CA ASP A 252 -8.71 -10.60 6.40
C ASP A 252 -7.34 -10.75 5.74
N LEU A 253 -7.17 -10.16 4.55
CA LEU A 253 -5.94 -10.20 3.77
C LEU A 253 -5.68 -8.83 3.11
N MET A 254 -4.49 -8.31 3.33
CA MET A 254 -3.97 -7.11 2.67
C MET A 254 -2.98 -7.50 1.58
N LEU A 255 -3.08 -6.86 0.41
CA LEU A 255 -2.15 -7.07 -0.70
C LEU A 255 -1.35 -5.80 -1.04
N PRO A 256 -0.35 -5.40 -0.23
CA PRO A 256 0.45 -4.21 -0.51
C PRO A 256 1.19 -4.31 -1.86
N SER A 257 1.01 -3.31 -2.70
CA SER A 257 1.75 -3.11 -3.94
C SER A 257 3.04 -2.35 -3.68
N MET A 258 4.19 -3.00 -3.83
CA MET A 258 5.48 -2.31 -3.86
C MET A 258 5.71 -1.66 -5.23
N VAL A 259 6.57 -0.65 -5.31
CA VAL A 259 6.90 0.05 -6.58
C VAL A 259 8.40 0.22 -6.73
N ASP A 260 8.87 0.29 -7.97
CA ASP A 260 10.28 0.54 -8.31
C ASP A 260 10.37 1.66 -9.34
N TYR A 261 10.94 2.79 -8.93
CA TYR A 261 11.04 4.00 -9.75
C TYR A 261 12.49 4.41 -10.03
N ASP A 262 13.47 3.61 -9.61
CA ASP A 262 14.88 4.06 -9.57
C ASP A 262 15.40 4.45 -10.95
N PHE A 263 15.15 3.63 -11.98
CA PHE A 263 15.62 3.92 -13.33
C PHE A 263 14.87 5.08 -13.98
N TRP A 264 13.57 5.14 -13.80
CA TRP A 264 12.70 6.12 -14.43
C TRP A 264 12.81 7.53 -13.83
N LEU A 265 13.09 7.64 -12.52
CA LEU A 265 13.16 8.93 -11.82
C LEU A 265 14.58 9.33 -11.40
N ALA A 266 15.47 8.37 -11.17
CA ALA A 266 16.79 8.61 -10.56
C ALA A 266 17.95 7.93 -11.31
N LYS A 267 17.77 7.62 -12.60
CA LYS A 267 18.80 7.02 -13.47
C LYS A 267 19.43 5.73 -12.91
N GLY A 268 18.66 4.96 -12.15
CA GLY A 268 19.07 3.68 -11.57
C GLY A 268 19.78 3.82 -10.22
N ARG A 269 19.89 5.04 -9.68
CA ARG A 269 20.34 5.25 -8.31
C ARG A 269 19.30 4.63 -7.37
N GLY A 270 19.75 3.72 -6.50
CA GLY A 270 18.90 3.09 -5.49
C GLY A 270 18.34 4.08 -4.46
N THR A 271 17.28 3.67 -3.77
CA THR A 271 16.74 4.37 -2.61
C THR A 271 17.55 4.09 -1.34
N LEU A 272 17.22 4.77 -0.24
CA LEU A 272 17.90 4.56 1.04
C LEU A 272 17.66 3.15 1.61
N THR A 273 16.48 2.59 1.36
CA THR A 273 16.19 1.17 1.59
C THR A 273 16.19 0.45 0.25
N PRO A 274 17.26 -0.31 -0.09
CA PRO A 274 17.34 -1.01 -1.36
C PRO A 274 16.15 -1.93 -1.60
N LEU A 275 15.71 -2.05 -2.86
CA LEU A 275 14.51 -2.83 -3.20
C LEU A 275 14.54 -4.27 -2.67
N ARG A 276 15.70 -4.93 -2.69
CA ARG A 276 15.88 -6.26 -2.08
C ARG A 276 15.51 -6.27 -0.60
N THR A 277 15.95 -5.27 0.15
CA THR A 277 15.63 -5.11 1.57
C THR A 277 14.13 -4.85 1.78
N GLN A 278 13.48 -4.10 0.89
CA GLN A 278 12.02 -3.91 0.92
C GLN A 278 11.27 -5.24 0.75
N VAL A 279 11.71 -6.09 -0.19
CA VAL A 279 11.14 -7.43 -0.40
C VAL A 279 11.39 -8.34 0.80
N GLU A 280 12.58 -8.29 1.40
CA GLU A 280 12.90 -9.02 2.63
C GLU A 280 12.04 -8.58 3.83
N LEU A 281 11.79 -7.28 3.96
CA LEU A 281 10.86 -6.74 4.95
C LEU A 281 9.44 -7.26 4.75
N MET A 282 8.96 -7.27 3.50
CA MET A 282 7.62 -7.78 3.20
C MET A 282 7.49 -9.26 3.54
N GLN A 283 8.54 -10.08 3.31
CA GLN A 283 8.58 -11.47 3.79
C GLN A 283 8.43 -11.54 5.30
N GLN A 284 9.19 -10.73 6.05
CA GLN A 284 9.08 -10.71 7.51
C GLN A 284 7.69 -10.28 7.95
N MET A 285 7.08 -9.28 7.29
CA MET A 285 5.71 -8.85 7.54
C MET A 285 4.71 -9.97 7.33
N THR A 286 4.81 -10.73 6.24
CA THR A 286 3.96 -11.91 6.02
C THR A 286 4.05 -12.88 7.19
N ILE A 287 5.26 -13.18 7.67
CA ILE A 287 5.48 -14.13 8.77
C ILE A 287 4.90 -13.59 10.08
N ILE A 288 5.30 -12.38 10.47
CA ILE A 288 4.92 -11.80 11.77
C ILE A 288 3.46 -11.36 11.83
N THR A 289 2.75 -11.29 10.69
CA THR A 289 1.31 -11.00 10.61
C THR A 289 0.46 -12.27 10.47
N GLY A 290 1.08 -13.45 10.53
CA GLY A 290 0.35 -14.71 10.42
C GLY A 290 -0.24 -14.97 9.03
N GLY A 291 0.40 -14.45 7.96
CA GLY A 291 -0.09 -14.59 6.58
C GLY A 291 -1.23 -13.65 6.21
N ARG A 292 -1.48 -12.59 6.99
CA ARG A 292 -2.49 -11.55 6.69
C ARG A 292 -2.02 -10.50 5.70
N VAL A 293 -0.73 -10.45 5.42
CA VAL A 293 -0.12 -9.48 4.50
C VAL A 293 0.74 -10.23 3.49
N HIS A 294 0.49 -10.00 2.21
CA HIS A 294 1.28 -10.56 1.11
C HIS A 294 1.56 -9.49 0.05
N GLY A 295 2.83 -9.23 -0.23
CA GLY A 295 3.20 -8.18 -1.18
C GLY A 295 3.05 -8.59 -2.64
N PHE A 296 2.72 -7.62 -3.49
CA PHE A 296 3.03 -7.65 -4.91
C PHE A 296 4.43 -7.05 -5.12
N VAL A 297 5.38 -7.85 -5.60
CA VAL A 297 6.77 -7.44 -5.86
C VAL A 297 6.82 -6.59 -7.14
N PRO A 298 7.56 -5.47 -7.18
CA PRO A 298 7.57 -4.63 -8.37
C PRO A 298 8.51 -5.22 -9.42
N PHE A 299 8.09 -5.16 -10.68
CA PHE A 299 8.96 -5.43 -11.82
C PHE A 299 9.19 -4.13 -12.60
N ASP A 300 10.46 -3.81 -12.82
CA ASP A 300 10.88 -2.70 -13.67
C ASP A 300 11.59 -3.25 -14.91
N PRO A 301 10.98 -3.17 -16.11
CA PRO A 301 11.62 -3.66 -17.33
C PRO A 301 12.89 -2.86 -17.66
N LEU A 302 13.00 -1.59 -17.27
CA LEU A 302 14.20 -0.80 -17.55
C LEU A 302 15.39 -1.24 -16.68
N ARG A 303 15.14 -1.59 -15.41
CA ARG A 303 16.13 -2.28 -14.56
C ARG A 303 16.54 -3.63 -15.16
N GLN A 304 15.58 -4.42 -15.66
CA GLN A 304 15.91 -5.71 -16.30
C GLN A 304 16.82 -5.51 -17.51
N ILE A 305 16.52 -4.53 -18.37
CA ILE A 305 17.35 -4.20 -19.53
C ILE A 305 18.75 -3.76 -19.08
N ALA A 306 18.85 -2.93 -18.04
CA ALA A 306 20.13 -2.51 -17.50
C ALA A 306 20.96 -3.72 -17.00
N TYR A 307 20.33 -4.71 -16.38
CA TYR A 307 20.98 -5.96 -15.96
C TYR A 307 21.46 -6.80 -17.15
N ASP A 308 20.61 -6.95 -18.18
CA ASP A 308 20.94 -7.71 -19.38
C ASP A 308 22.12 -7.08 -20.13
N LEU A 309 22.21 -5.74 -20.11
CA LEU A 309 23.30 -4.93 -20.67
C LEU A 309 24.53 -4.82 -19.74
N LYS A 310 24.52 -5.43 -18.56
CA LYS A 310 25.61 -5.37 -17.57
C LYS A 310 25.90 -3.96 -17.04
N LEU A 311 24.90 -3.09 -17.05
CA LEU A 311 24.96 -1.73 -16.50
C LEU A 311 24.60 -1.70 -15.00
N THR A 312 23.92 -2.74 -14.51
CA THR A 312 23.69 -2.99 -13.08
C THR A 312 23.90 -4.48 -12.76
N ARG A 313 24.09 -4.77 -11.47
CA ARG A 313 24.07 -6.15 -10.93
C ARG A 313 22.68 -6.57 -10.45
N ASP A 314 21.72 -5.64 -10.44
CA ASP A 314 20.38 -5.87 -9.91
C ASP A 314 19.48 -6.52 -10.97
N ASP A 315 19.28 -7.84 -10.83
CA ASP A 315 18.37 -8.63 -11.66
C ASP A 315 16.92 -8.46 -11.21
N SER A 316 16.13 -7.67 -11.95
CA SER A 316 14.71 -7.40 -11.62
C SER A 316 13.86 -8.68 -11.71
N TYR A 317 13.99 -9.43 -12.80
CA TYR A 317 13.28 -10.71 -13.01
C TYR A 317 13.69 -11.75 -11.96
N GLY A 318 14.98 -11.85 -11.65
CA GLY A 318 15.48 -12.75 -10.60
C GLY A 318 14.95 -12.41 -9.21
N LEU A 319 14.82 -11.11 -8.88
CA LEU A 319 14.22 -10.67 -7.62
C LEU A 319 12.74 -11.07 -7.56
N VAL A 320 11.96 -10.77 -8.61
CA VAL A 320 10.52 -11.05 -8.69
C VAL A 320 10.22 -12.54 -8.52
N THR A 321 10.88 -13.37 -9.33
CA THR A 321 10.65 -14.83 -9.30
C THR A 321 11.03 -15.43 -7.95
N LYS A 322 12.16 -15.02 -7.37
CA LYS A 322 12.56 -15.43 -6.01
C LYS A 322 11.54 -14.99 -4.95
N ALA A 323 11.06 -13.75 -5.02
CA ALA A 323 10.14 -13.20 -4.03
C ALA A 323 8.84 -14.00 -3.97
N ILE A 324 8.32 -14.40 -5.13
CA ILE A 324 7.08 -15.17 -5.26
C ILE A 324 7.29 -16.64 -4.89
N ASP A 325 8.38 -17.26 -5.34
CA ASP A 325 8.62 -18.69 -5.12
C ASP A 325 9.07 -19.03 -3.69
N LYS A 326 9.66 -18.07 -2.97
CA LYS A 326 10.37 -18.33 -1.70
C LYS A 326 10.09 -17.35 -0.58
N MET A 327 9.56 -16.16 -0.86
CA MET A 327 9.49 -15.08 0.13
C MET A 327 8.06 -14.63 0.43
N GLY A 328 7.05 -15.37 -0.05
CA GLY A 328 5.65 -15.13 0.29
C GLY A 328 5.03 -13.95 -0.47
N CYS A 329 5.68 -13.37 -1.47
CA CYS A 329 4.98 -12.43 -2.38
C CYS A 329 3.95 -13.19 -3.21
N ILE A 330 2.82 -12.54 -3.50
CA ILE A 330 1.68 -13.21 -4.17
C ILE A 330 1.65 -13.00 -5.68
N GLY A 331 2.27 -11.93 -6.17
CA GLY A 331 2.26 -11.58 -7.58
C GLY A 331 3.16 -10.41 -7.93
N VAL A 332 3.02 -9.90 -9.16
CA VAL A 332 3.84 -8.81 -9.72
C VAL A 332 3.06 -7.49 -9.74
N LYS A 333 3.66 -6.39 -9.26
CA LYS A 333 3.16 -5.03 -9.47
C LYS A 333 3.84 -4.42 -10.70
N LEU A 334 3.04 -3.85 -11.59
CA LEU A 334 3.51 -3.06 -12.73
C LEU A 334 3.01 -1.62 -12.61
N TYR A 335 3.86 -0.67 -13.00
CA TYR A 335 3.54 0.75 -13.02
C TYR A 335 3.83 1.38 -14.41
N PRO A 336 3.01 1.06 -15.44
CA PRO A 336 3.17 1.59 -16.79
C PRO A 336 3.35 3.12 -16.90
N PRO A 337 2.65 3.97 -16.10
CA PRO A 337 2.82 5.42 -16.19
C PRO A 337 4.24 5.94 -15.99
N MET A 338 5.18 5.11 -15.51
CA MET A 338 6.59 5.50 -15.40
C MET A 338 7.33 5.58 -16.73
N GLY A 339 6.83 4.96 -17.80
CA GLY A 339 7.43 5.08 -19.13
C GLY A 339 7.50 3.81 -19.97
N PHE A 340 6.74 2.77 -19.61
CA PHE A 340 6.64 1.54 -20.40
C PHE A 340 5.19 1.06 -20.52
N ALA A 341 4.84 0.48 -21.66
CA ALA A 341 3.58 -0.23 -21.86
C ALA A 341 3.73 -1.72 -21.48
N PRO A 342 2.64 -2.42 -21.12
CA PRO A 342 2.66 -3.88 -20.90
C PRO A 342 3.15 -4.66 -22.13
N LEU A 343 2.78 -4.24 -23.34
CA LEU A 343 3.38 -4.61 -24.63
C LEU A 343 3.07 -3.52 -25.66
N GLY A 344 3.81 -3.48 -26.77
CA GLY A 344 3.60 -2.52 -27.87
C GLY A 344 4.57 -1.34 -27.86
N ASN A 345 5.61 -1.40 -27.02
CA ASN A 345 6.63 -0.38 -26.89
C ASN A 345 7.37 -0.19 -28.23
N ARG A 346 7.71 -1.26 -28.95
CA ARG A 346 8.42 -1.18 -30.24
C ARG A 346 7.80 -0.22 -31.26
N GLY A 347 6.48 -0.02 -31.21
CA GLY A 347 5.76 0.86 -32.14
C GLY A 347 5.82 2.35 -31.81
N LEU A 348 6.32 2.76 -30.63
CA LEU A 348 6.19 4.14 -30.16
C LEU A 348 7.10 5.12 -30.91
N ASP A 349 8.37 4.77 -31.14
CA ASP A 349 9.32 5.61 -31.89
C ASP A 349 8.87 5.88 -33.34
N THR A 350 8.06 4.99 -33.91
CA THR A 350 7.55 5.13 -35.29
C THR A 350 6.40 6.12 -35.42
N LYS A 351 5.74 6.49 -34.31
CA LYS A 351 4.53 7.33 -34.32
C LYS A 351 4.82 8.82 -34.17
N SER A 352 5.88 9.19 -33.45
CA SER A 352 6.15 10.58 -33.05
C SER A 352 7.15 11.33 -33.93
N GLY A 353 7.95 10.63 -34.75
CA GLY A 353 9.04 11.24 -35.53
C GLY A 353 10.24 11.72 -34.68
N THR A 354 10.09 11.75 -33.36
CA THR A 354 11.14 11.92 -32.34
C THR A 354 11.28 10.63 -31.52
N PRO A 355 12.50 10.26 -31.08
CA PRO A 355 12.67 9.08 -30.23
C PRO A 355 11.94 9.26 -28.90
N PHE A 356 11.01 8.35 -28.59
CA PHE A 356 10.03 8.47 -27.51
C PHE A 356 10.70 8.52 -26.12
N TRP A 357 11.79 7.77 -25.96
CA TRP A 357 12.56 7.66 -24.71
C TRP A 357 13.85 8.48 -24.67
N GLU A 358 14.16 9.28 -25.69
CA GLU A 358 15.29 10.20 -25.62
C GLU A 358 14.94 11.39 -24.70
N ARG A 359 15.23 11.23 -23.41
CA ARG A 359 14.88 12.18 -22.34
C ARG A 359 16.10 12.47 -21.47
N ASP A 360 16.33 13.73 -21.14
CA ASP A 360 17.49 14.19 -20.34
C ASP A 360 17.53 13.63 -18.91
N TRP A 361 16.36 13.28 -18.36
CA TRP A 361 16.22 12.70 -17.02
C TRP A 361 16.40 11.18 -16.97
N LEU A 362 16.37 10.49 -18.12
CA LEU A 362 16.67 9.06 -18.19
C LEU A 362 18.19 8.82 -18.29
N PRO A 363 18.66 7.59 -18.05
CA PRO A 363 20.05 7.25 -18.32
C PRO A 363 20.40 7.42 -19.81
N ASP A 364 21.60 7.89 -20.13
CA ASP A 364 22.01 8.20 -21.52
C ASP A 364 21.90 6.99 -22.47
N TRP A 365 22.05 5.77 -21.94
CA TRP A 365 21.93 4.53 -22.72
C TRP A 365 20.49 4.22 -23.16
N THR A 366 19.48 4.94 -22.65
CA THR A 366 18.07 4.77 -23.03
C THR A 366 17.74 5.40 -24.39
N SER A 367 18.57 6.32 -24.89
CA SER A 367 18.44 6.93 -26.24
C SER A 367 18.74 5.97 -27.39
N ARG A 368 18.84 4.67 -27.11
CA ARG A 368 19.12 3.62 -28.07
C ARG A 368 17.89 3.31 -28.95
N PRO A 369 18.07 3.06 -30.26
CA PRO A 369 16.96 2.85 -31.19
C PRO A 369 16.19 1.54 -30.96
N ASP A 370 16.76 0.58 -30.24
CA ASP A 370 16.13 -0.70 -29.92
C ASP A 370 15.51 -0.75 -28.51
N LEU A 371 15.37 0.39 -27.80
CA LEU A 371 14.83 0.38 -26.43
C LEU A 371 13.40 -0.16 -26.39
N GLY A 372 12.52 0.30 -27.27
CA GLY A 372 11.13 -0.18 -27.33
C GLY A 372 11.03 -1.69 -27.54
N ALA A 373 11.89 -2.26 -28.40
CA ALA A 373 11.94 -3.70 -28.60
C ALA A 373 12.41 -4.45 -27.34
N ARG A 374 13.40 -3.91 -26.63
CA ARG A 374 13.89 -4.50 -25.37
C ARG A 374 12.89 -4.41 -24.23
N LEU A 375 12.11 -3.34 -24.16
CA LEU A 375 11.00 -3.21 -23.21
C LEU A 375 9.96 -4.29 -23.46
N ASP A 376 9.57 -4.50 -24.72
CA ASP A 376 8.66 -5.60 -25.09
C ASP A 376 9.27 -6.97 -24.74
N ASP A 377 10.55 -7.22 -25.02
CA ASP A 377 11.20 -8.49 -24.68
C ASP A 377 11.24 -8.74 -23.17
N ALA A 378 11.58 -7.72 -22.36
CA ALA A 378 11.59 -7.80 -20.90
C ALA A 378 10.19 -8.03 -20.32
N MET A 379 9.19 -7.31 -20.85
CA MET A 379 7.79 -7.49 -20.46
C MET A 379 7.25 -8.86 -20.88
N SER A 380 7.53 -9.31 -22.10
CA SER A 380 7.16 -10.65 -22.58
C SER A 380 7.75 -11.76 -21.72
N LYS A 381 9.01 -11.62 -21.31
CA LYS A 381 9.65 -12.55 -20.37
C LYS A 381 8.88 -12.62 -19.05
N MET A 382 8.50 -11.45 -18.50
CA MET A 382 7.79 -11.40 -17.22
C MET A 382 6.36 -11.91 -17.31
N LEU A 383 5.57 -11.41 -18.27
CA LEU A 383 4.16 -11.77 -18.46
C LEU A 383 4.00 -13.24 -18.86
N GLY A 384 4.88 -13.75 -19.72
CA GLY A 384 4.90 -15.17 -20.09
C GLY A 384 5.22 -16.08 -18.90
N TRP A 385 6.15 -15.69 -18.03
CA TRP A 385 6.40 -16.41 -16.79
C TRP A 385 5.19 -16.34 -15.84
N CYS A 386 4.53 -15.18 -15.72
CA CYS A 386 3.35 -15.05 -14.89
C CYS A 386 2.21 -15.96 -15.34
N GLU A 387 1.93 -15.99 -16.64
CA GLU A 387 0.92 -16.89 -17.23
C GLU A 387 1.27 -18.36 -16.98
N ALA A 388 2.52 -18.76 -17.26
CA ALA A 388 2.96 -20.15 -17.12
C ALA A 388 2.94 -20.67 -15.67
N ASN A 389 3.07 -19.77 -14.69
CA ASN A 389 3.17 -20.13 -13.27
C ASN A 389 1.93 -19.75 -12.46
N ASP A 390 0.84 -19.33 -13.10
CA ASP A 390 -0.40 -18.93 -12.41
C ASP A 390 -0.12 -17.83 -11.38
N VAL A 391 0.62 -16.80 -11.81
CA VAL A 391 1.01 -15.64 -10.98
C VAL A 391 0.20 -14.42 -11.42
N PRO A 392 -0.53 -13.76 -10.50
CA PRO A 392 -1.30 -12.57 -10.81
C PRO A 392 -0.43 -11.33 -11.02
N VAL A 393 -0.89 -10.45 -11.90
CA VAL A 393 -0.34 -9.12 -12.14
C VAL A 393 -1.30 -8.06 -11.61
N MET A 394 -0.84 -7.22 -10.69
CA MET A 394 -1.51 -5.99 -10.31
C MET A 394 -0.94 -4.86 -11.16
N ALA A 395 -1.75 -4.25 -12.01
CA ALA A 395 -1.32 -3.17 -12.89
C ALA A 395 -1.88 -1.83 -12.43
N HIS A 396 -1.03 -0.82 -12.28
CA HIS A 396 -1.55 0.54 -12.18
C HIS A 396 -2.04 1.00 -13.55
N THR A 397 -3.36 1.22 -13.70
CA THR A 397 -3.97 1.58 -14.98
C THR A 397 -4.55 3.01 -15.05
N ASN A 398 -4.48 3.75 -13.94
CA ASN A 398 -4.84 5.16 -13.95
C ASN A 398 -3.82 5.97 -14.77
N ILE A 399 -4.32 6.95 -15.54
CA ILE A 399 -3.50 7.83 -16.38
C ILE A 399 -3.06 9.03 -15.54
N SER A 400 -2.23 8.77 -14.53
CA SER A 400 -1.70 9.78 -13.62
C SER A 400 -0.33 9.41 -13.09
N ASN A 401 0.28 10.34 -12.35
CA ASN A 401 1.53 10.15 -11.63
C ASN A 401 2.70 9.73 -12.52
N GLY A 402 2.66 10.01 -13.82
CA GLY A 402 3.80 9.92 -14.72
C GLY A 402 4.63 11.21 -14.73
N VAL A 403 5.85 11.15 -15.27
CA VAL A 403 6.71 12.34 -15.44
C VAL A 403 6.17 13.28 -16.52
N ILE A 404 5.52 12.70 -17.54
CA ILE A 404 4.88 13.38 -18.66
C ILE A 404 3.63 12.61 -19.10
N ARG A 405 2.69 13.30 -19.74
CA ARG A 405 1.42 12.71 -20.20
C ARG A 405 1.62 11.53 -21.15
N ASP A 406 2.60 11.58 -22.03
CA ASP A 406 2.90 10.49 -22.97
C ASP A 406 3.24 9.18 -22.24
N PHE A 407 3.94 9.25 -21.11
CA PHE A 407 4.26 8.08 -20.30
C PHE A 407 3.04 7.57 -19.54
N GLU A 408 2.20 8.47 -19.02
CA GLU A 408 0.93 8.08 -18.37
C GLU A 408 0.02 7.31 -19.32
N ASN A 409 -0.06 7.74 -20.57
CA ASN A 409 -0.91 7.09 -21.58
C ASN A 409 -0.50 5.63 -21.86
N LEU A 410 0.71 5.20 -21.49
CA LEU A 410 1.15 3.80 -21.63
C LEU A 410 0.41 2.83 -20.70
N ALA A 411 -0.35 3.37 -19.73
CA ALA A 411 -1.28 2.60 -18.92
C ALA A 411 -2.57 2.20 -19.65
N GLY A 412 -2.81 2.73 -20.85
CA GLY A 412 -4.04 2.58 -21.62
C GLY A 412 -4.43 1.13 -21.96
N ALA A 413 -5.74 0.92 -22.13
CA ALA A 413 -6.34 -0.39 -22.41
C ALA A 413 -5.83 -1.01 -23.73
N GLU A 414 -5.46 -0.20 -24.71
CA GLU A 414 -4.94 -0.65 -26.00
C GLU A 414 -3.65 -1.48 -25.88
N TYR A 415 -2.79 -1.16 -24.92
CA TYR A 415 -1.56 -1.93 -24.69
C TYR A 415 -1.84 -3.23 -23.95
N TRP A 416 -2.82 -3.21 -23.04
CA TRP A 416 -3.30 -4.41 -22.35
C TRP A 416 -4.02 -5.37 -23.28
N GLU A 417 -4.72 -4.88 -24.30
CA GLU A 417 -5.32 -5.70 -25.34
C GLU A 417 -4.24 -6.53 -26.08
N ILE A 418 -3.09 -5.93 -26.40
CA ILE A 418 -1.95 -6.62 -27.00
C ILE A 418 -1.42 -7.71 -26.06
N ALA A 419 -1.21 -7.37 -24.79
CA ALA A 419 -0.72 -8.30 -23.77
C ALA A 419 -1.65 -9.50 -23.56
N LEU A 420 -2.96 -9.27 -23.45
CA LEU A 420 -3.94 -10.35 -23.27
C LEU A 420 -4.11 -11.23 -24.51
N LYS A 421 -3.89 -10.69 -25.72
CA LYS A 421 -3.84 -11.53 -26.94
C LYS A 421 -2.60 -12.42 -26.96
N ALA A 422 -1.46 -11.92 -26.49
CA ALA A 422 -0.22 -12.68 -26.41
C ALA A 422 -0.25 -13.73 -25.27
N TYR A 423 -0.89 -13.42 -24.16
CA TYR A 423 -0.98 -14.23 -22.95
C TYR A 423 -2.45 -14.37 -22.51
N PRO A 424 -3.25 -15.21 -23.20
CA PRO A 424 -4.70 -15.29 -23.00
C PRO A 424 -5.13 -15.80 -21.62
N LYS A 425 -4.25 -16.50 -20.89
CA LYS A 425 -4.50 -17.00 -19.53
C LYS A 425 -3.90 -16.10 -18.46
N LEU A 426 -3.31 -14.96 -18.82
CA LEU A 426 -2.75 -14.00 -17.87
C LEU A 426 -3.83 -13.53 -16.89
N ARG A 427 -3.50 -13.59 -15.60
CA ARG A 427 -4.31 -13.02 -14.51
C ARG A 427 -3.88 -11.59 -14.28
N VAL A 428 -4.79 -10.64 -14.48
CA VAL A 428 -4.47 -9.21 -14.31
C VAL A 428 -5.60 -8.46 -13.60
N SER A 429 -5.24 -7.59 -12.66
CA SER A 429 -6.12 -6.53 -12.16
C SER A 429 -5.72 -5.20 -12.79
N PHE A 430 -6.69 -4.52 -13.40
CA PHE A 430 -6.60 -3.15 -13.85
C PHE A 430 -6.91 -2.20 -12.68
N GLY A 431 -5.85 -1.71 -12.04
CA GLY A 431 -5.89 -0.86 -10.87
C GLY A 431 -6.67 0.43 -11.08
N HIS A 432 -7.51 0.78 -10.10
CA HIS A 432 -8.43 1.93 -10.16
C HIS A 432 -9.43 1.82 -11.32
N PHE A 433 -9.58 0.65 -11.95
CA PHE A 433 -10.40 0.48 -13.14
C PHE A 433 -10.08 1.47 -14.29
N GLY A 434 -8.83 1.93 -14.35
CA GLY A 434 -8.34 2.92 -15.30
C GLY A 434 -8.49 4.38 -14.87
N ASP A 435 -9.13 4.68 -13.74
CA ASP A 435 -9.37 6.04 -13.30
C ASP A 435 -9.59 6.16 -11.78
N THR A 436 -8.96 7.13 -11.13
CA THR A 436 -9.15 7.39 -9.68
C THR A 436 -10.27 8.37 -9.36
N SER A 437 -10.93 8.95 -10.37
CA SER A 437 -11.98 9.95 -10.16
C SER A 437 -13.17 9.75 -11.12
N PRO A 438 -13.82 8.57 -11.10
CA PRO A 438 -14.87 8.23 -12.06
C PRO A 438 -16.08 9.17 -12.02
N VAL A 439 -16.30 9.92 -10.93
CA VAL A 439 -17.36 10.93 -10.84
C VAL A 439 -17.04 12.18 -11.68
N GLU A 440 -15.77 12.55 -11.76
CA GLU A 440 -15.31 13.76 -12.44
C GLU A 440 -14.93 13.49 -13.90
N ASP A 441 -14.20 12.40 -14.14
CA ASP A 441 -13.65 12.03 -15.45
C ASP A 441 -14.64 11.20 -16.30
N GLY A 442 -15.71 10.69 -15.69
CA GLY A 442 -16.68 9.82 -16.32
C GLY A 442 -16.23 8.37 -16.43
N LEU A 443 -16.93 7.59 -17.28
CA LEU A 443 -16.86 6.12 -17.27
C LEU A 443 -16.18 5.50 -18.50
N GLU A 444 -15.63 6.31 -19.41
CA GLU A 444 -15.08 5.82 -20.68
C GLU A 444 -13.90 4.86 -20.48
N ARG A 445 -12.94 5.21 -19.62
CA ARG A 445 -11.77 4.37 -19.32
C ARG A 445 -12.18 3.04 -18.69
N ALA A 446 -13.08 3.07 -17.71
CA ALA A 446 -13.62 1.87 -17.09
C ALA A 446 -14.31 0.95 -18.12
N ARG A 447 -15.08 1.53 -19.05
CA ARG A 447 -15.70 0.76 -20.15
C ARG A 447 -14.66 0.13 -21.08
N ALA A 448 -13.58 0.85 -21.41
CA ALA A 448 -12.50 0.32 -22.24
C ALA A 448 -11.81 -0.89 -21.57
N PHE A 449 -11.49 -0.81 -20.27
CA PHE A 449 -10.92 -1.95 -19.55
C PHE A 449 -11.91 -3.10 -19.38
N LYS A 450 -13.19 -2.80 -19.14
CA LYS A 450 -14.22 -3.84 -19.12
C LYS A 450 -14.32 -4.59 -20.44
N ALA A 451 -14.15 -3.90 -21.57
CA ALA A 451 -14.20 -4.53 -22.89
C ALA A 451 -13.11 -5.59 -23.09
N LEU A 452 -12.04 -5.56 -22.29
CA LEU A 452 -10.98 -6.57 -22.28
C LEU A 452 -11.34 -7.82 -21.44
N MET A 453 -12.42 -7.80 -20.66
CA MET A 453 -12.82 -8.93 -19.82
C MET A 453 -13.67 -9.93 -20.62
N SER A 454 -13.30 -11.20 -20.60
CA SER A 454 -13.96 -12.24 -21.40
C SER A 454 -14.63 -13.34 -20.57
N THR A 455 -15.67 -13.93 -21.16
CA THR A 455 -16.39 -15.12 -20.66
C THR A 455 -16.03 -16.42 -21.33
N LYS A 456 -15.40 -16.33 -22.51
CA LYS A 456 -15.17 -17.49 -23.34
C LYS A 456 -13.94 -18.22 -22.83
N ASP A 457 -14.08 -19.51 -22.56
CA ASP A 457 -12.97 -20.35 -22.14
C ASP A 457 -11.81 -20.23 -23.13
N ALA A 458 -10.60 -20.08 -22.59
CA ALA A 458 -9.35 -19.86 -23.33
C ALA A 458 -9.29 -18.58 -24.20
N ALA A 459 -10.25 -17.65 -24.10
CA ALA A 459 -10.15 -16.36 -24.76
C ALA A 459 -9.28 -15.37 -23.96
N PRO A 460 -8.61 -14.41 -24.64
CA PRO A 460 -7.97 -13.27 -23.99
C PRO A 460 -8.86 -12.62 -22.93
N GLY A 461 -8.30 -12.35 -21.76
CA GLY A 461 -9.00 -11.64 -20.68
C GLY A 461 -10.00 -12.47 -19.88
N ILE A 462 -9.97 -13.80 -19.99
CA ILE A 462 -10.77 -14.70 -19.13
C ILE A 462 -10.42 -14.57 -17.64
N HIS A 463 -9.23 -14.05 -17.32
CA HIS A 463 -8.77 -13.73 -15.97
C HIS A 463 -8.39 -12.25 -15.79
N ALA A 464 -9.04 -11.35 -16.53
CA ALA A 464 -8.92 -9.91 -16.33
C ALA A 464 -9.97 -9.39 -15.32
N TYR A 465 -9.52 -8.54 -14.41
CA TYR A 465 -10.27 -7.95 -13.29
C TYR A 465 -9.97 -6.45 -13.19
N ALA A 466 -10.69 -5.75 -12.32
CA ALA A 466 -10.40 -4.37 -11.94
C ALA A 466 -10.68 -4.17 -10.44
N ASP A 467 -10.08 -3.14 -9.84
CA ASP A 467 -10.30 -2.76 -8.45
C ASP A 467 -10.75 -1.31 -8.27
N ALA A 468 -11.38 -1.06 -7.12
CA ALA A 468 -11.86 0.26 -6.68
C ALA A 468 -10.81 1.06 -5.89
N GLY A 469 -9.51 0.78 -6.09
CA GLY A 469 -8.44 1.50 -5.37
C GLY A 469 -8.61 3.01 -5.52
N TYR A 470 -8.52 3.75 -4.42
CA TYR A 470 -8.66 5.21 -4.39
C TYR A 470 -10.02 5.78 -4.86
N PHE A 471 -11.12 5.03 -4.83
CA PHE A 471 -12.46 5.57 -5.13
C PHE A 471 -13.00 6.38 -3.95
N VAL A 472 -12.32 7.48 -3.62
CA VAL A 472 -12.52 8.32 -2.42
C VAL A 472 -13.85 9.06 -2.45
N GLU A 473 -14.52 9.15 -3.60
CA GLU A 473 -15.87 9.68 -3.72
C GLU A 473 -16.88 8.93 -2.83
N VAL A 474 -16.58 7.71 -2.41
CA VAL A 474 -17.40 6.97 -1.44
C VAL A 474 -17.55 7.71 -0.09
N LEU A 475 -16.57 8.54 0.29
CA LEU A 475 -16.52 9.25 1.58
C LEU A 475 -17.37 10.53 1.63
N GLY A 476 -17.82 11.05 0.49
CA GLY A 476 -18.47 12.38 0.45
C GLY A 476 -19.26 12.73 -0.81
N LYS A 477 -19.18 11.91 -1.86
CA LYS A 477 -19.95 12.03 -3.11
C LYS A 477 -20.68 10.72 -3.43
N GLU A 478 -21.03 9.95 -2.40
CA GLU A 478 -21.63 8.62 -2.51
C GLU A 478 -22.82 8.54 -3.48
N PRO A 479 -23.78 9.49 -3.53
CA PRO A 479 -24.90 9.39 -4.47
C PRO A 479 -24.47 9.42 -5.95
N ALA A 480 -23.44 10.21 -6.28
CA ALA A 480 -22.90 10.29 -7.63
C ALA A 480 -22.08 9.03 -7.97
N LEU A 481 -21.24 8.57 -7.04
CA LEU A 481 -20.49 7.32 -7.21
C LEU A 481 -21.43 6.11 -7.36
N LEU A 482 -22.48 6.03 -6.54
CA LEU A 482 -23.51 5.00 -6.61
C LEU A 482 -24.22 5.02 -7.96
N THR A 483 -24.54 6.20 -8.49
CA THR A 483 -25.14 6.34 -9.83
C THR A 483 -24.20 5.80 -10.91
N ASN A 484 -22.92 6.17 -10.84
CA ASN A 484 -21.90 5.72 -11.80
C ASN A 484 -21.65 4.21 -11.73
N LEU A 485 -21.56 3.65 -10.51
CA LEU A 485 -21.40 2.21 -10.31
C LEU A 485 -22.66 1.44 -10.75
N ARG A 486 -23.87 1.94 -10.47
CA ARG A 486 -25.12 1.36 -11.02
C ARG A 486 -25.05 1.29 -12.55
N GLN A 487 -24.69 2.40 -13.19
CA GLN A 487 -24.57 2.44 -14.65
C GLN A 487 -23.53 1.44 -15.16
N LEU A 488 -22.34 1.36 -14.54
CA LEU A 488 -21.33 0.38 -14.92
C LEU A 488 -21.80 -1.07 -14.72
N TYR A 489 -22.53 -1.38 -13.65
CA TYR A 489 -23.06 -2.72 -13.45
C TYR A 489 -24.14 -3.05 -14.48
N GLU A 490 -25.09 -2.13 -14.72
CA GLU A 490 -26.15 -2.30 -15.72
C GLU A 490 -25.59 -2.47 -17.15
N ASP A 491 -24.63 -1.64 -17.55
CA ASP A 491 -23.95 -1.70 -18.86
C ASP A 491 -23.22 -3.04 -19.07
N THR A 492 -22.89 -3.75 -18.00
CA THR A 492 -22.00 -4.93 -18.04
C THR A 492 -22.69 -6.24 -17.74
N VAL A 493 -23.92 -6.21 -17.24
CA VAL A 493 -24.74 -7.40 -16.96
C VAL A 493 -24.95 -8.32 -18.17
N PRO A 494 -25.23 -7.83 -19.40
CA PRO A 494 -25.41 -8.71 -20.55
C PRO A 494 -24.18 -9.56 -20.90
N ALA A 495 -23.02 -9.30 -20.29
CA ALA A 495 -21.77 -10.00 -20.56
C ALA A 495 -21.66 -11.41 -19.95
N GLY A 496 -22.73 -12.00 -19.40
CA GLY A 496 -22.76 -13.41 -19.01
C GLY A 496 -21.97 -13.73 -17.73
N ARG A 497 -20.86 -14.50 -17.83
CA ARG A 497 -19.94 -14.90 -16.72
C ARG A 497 -18.78 -13.91 -16.45
N ALA A 498 -18.68 -12.84 -17.23
CA ALA A 498 -17.76 -11.73 -16.98
C ALA A 498 -18.53 -10.41 -16.75
N PRO A 499 -19.68 -10.43 -16.04
CA PRO A 499 -20.29 -9.19 -15.63
C PRO A 499 -19.34 -8.54 -14.62
N LEU A 500 -19.43 -7.22 -14.48
CA LEU A 500 -18.57 -6.51 -13.53
C LEU A 500 -18.72 -7.05 -12.09
N ALA A 501 -19.92 -7.54 -11.74
CA ALA A 501 -20.19 -8.25 -10.50
C ALA A 501 -19.23 -9.41 -10.16
N SER A 502 -18.63 -10.06 -11.16
CA SER A 502 -17.66 -11.16 -10.97
C SER A 502 -16.21 -10.75 -11.22
N ARG A 503 -15.95 -9.47 -11.55
CA ARG A 503 -14.64 -8.99 -12.01
C ARG A 503 -14.16 -7.72 -11.31
N PHE A 504 -15.01 -7.07 -10.52
CA PHE A 504 -14.67 -5.88 -9.75
C PHE A 504 -14.35 -6.23 -8.30
N MET A 505 -13.31 -5.61 -7.75
CA MET A 505 -12.72 -5.97 -6.46
C MET A 505 -12.57 -4.74 -5.56
N TYR A 506 -12.69 -4.96 -4.25
CA TYR A 506 -12.37 -3.96 -3.26
C TYR A 506 -10.86 -3.66 -3.24
N GLY A 507 -10.53 -2.38 -3.24
CA GLY A 507 -9.18 -1.86 -3.11
C GLY A 507 -9.23 -0.50 -2.40
N THR A 508 -8.25 -0.21 -1.56
CA THR A 508 -8.23 1.07 -0.82
C THR A 508 -7.31 2.09 -1.44
N ASP A 509 -6.14 1.65 -1.91
CA ASP A 509 -4.97 2.51 -2.09
C ASP A 509 -4.64 3.32 -0.81
N TRP A 510 -4.75 2.64 0.35
CA TRP A 510 -4.84 3.26 1.69
C TRP A 510 -3.85 4.39 1.96
N GLU A 511 -2.55 4.17 1.73
CA GLU A 511 -1.55 5.19 2.04
C GLU A 511 -1.79 6.48 1.25
N MET A 512 -2.23 6.36 -0.01
CA MET A 512 -2.60 7.50 -0.82
C MET A 512 -3.88 8.18 -0.31
N THR A 513 -4.88 7.41 0.14
CA THR A 513 -6.15 7.98 0.62
C THR A 513 -5.99 8.82 1.90
N LEU A 514 -4.91 8.63 2.66
CA LEU A 514 -4.59 9.49 3.80
C LEU A 514 -4.66 10.98 3.45
N THR A 515 -4.28 11.34 2.21
CA THR A 515 -4.30 12.72 1.70
C THR A 515 -5.68 13.38 1.68
N GLU A 516 -6.78 12.60 1.68
CA GLU A 516 -8.14 13.13 1.76
C GLU A 516 -8.48 13.61 3.18
N GLY A 517 -7.96 12.91 4.20
CA GLY A 517 -8.43 13.00 5.57
C GLY A 517 -9.76 12.28 5.78
N GLY A 518 -10.14 12.03 7.04
CA GLY A 518 -11.44 11.44 7.37
C GLY A 518 -11.72 10.02 6.84
N ILE A 519 -10.69 9.25 6.46
CA ILE A 519 -10.86 7.97 5.73
C ILE A 519 -11.41 6.79 6.53
N SER A 520 -11.71 6.94 7.83
CA SER A 520 -12.21 5.84 8.67
C SER A 520 -13.56 5.27 8.21
N GLY A 521 -14.32 6.04 7.41
CA GLY A 521 -15.59 5.59 6.83
C GLY A 521 -15.44 4.67 5.62
N TYR A 522 -14.29 4.64 4.94
CA TYR A 522 -14.15 4.12 3.57
C TYR A 522 -14.72 2.69 3.39
N LEU A 523 -14.32 1.74 4.24
CA LEU A 523 -14.82 0.37 4.17
C LEU A 523 -16.33 0.30 4.41
N ASN A 524 -16.83 0.96 5.47
CA ASN A 524 -18.24 0.91 5.83
C ASN A 524 -19.14 1.63 4.81
N ASP A 525 -18.63 2.71 4.21
CA ASP A 525 -19.34 3.44 3.16
C ASP A 525 -19.42 2.60 1.88
N PHE A 526 -18.37 1.83 1.55
CA PHE A 526 -18.46 0.82 0.49
C PHE A 526 -19.46 -0.30 0.83
N VAL A 527 -19.50 -0.77 2.07
CA VAL A 527 -20.49 -1.79 2.50
C VAL A 527 -21.91 -1.26 2.26
N ARG A 528 -22.21 -0.05 2.73
CA ARG A 528 -23.50 0.62 2.51
C ARG A 528 -23.80 0.77 1.02
N LEU A 529 -22.85 1.25 0.24
CA LEU A 529 -23.00 1.44 -1.21
C LEU A 529 -23.38 0.13 -1.92
N PHE A 530 -22.73 -0.98 -1.57
CA PHE A 530 -23.00 -2.29 -2.18
C PHE A 530 -24.32 -2.90 -1.71
N ASP A 531 -24.70 -2.70 -0.45
CA ASP A 531 -26.03 -3.09 0.04
C ASP A 531 -27.14 -2.33 -0.70
N GLU A 532 -26.94 -1.03 -0.94
CA GLU A 532 -27.86 -0.20 -1.74
C GLU A 532 -27.89 -0.60 -3.22
N LEU A 533 -26.75 -0.98 -3.80
CA LEU A 533 -26.66 -1.47 -5.17
C LEU A 533 -27.42 -2.79 -5.32
N GLU A 534 -27.23 -3.75 -4.41
CA GLU A 534 -27.88 -5.06 -4.42
C GLU A 534 -29.39 -4.99 -4.13
N ALA A 535 -29.82 -4.02 -3.31
CA ALA A 535 -31.24 -3.76 -3.07
C ALA A 535 -31.97 -3.13 -4.29
N GLY A 536 -31.22 -2.59 -5.25
CA GLY A 536 -31.74 -1.87 -6.41
C GLY A 536 -32.60 -2.74 -7.34
N PRO A 537 -33.70 -2.21 -7.94
CA PRO A 537 -34.58 -2.97 -8.82
C PRO A 537 -33.88 -3.57 -10.04
N ALA A 538 -32.94 -2.85 -10.65
CA ALA A 538 -32.21 -3.31 -11.83
C ALA A 538 -31.38 -4.57 -11.52
N ILE A 539 -30.58 -4.55 -10.46
CA ILE A 539 -29.75 -5.67 -10.02
C ILE A 539 -30.62 -6.87 -9.59
N ARG A 540 -31.73 -6.63 -8.87
CA ARG A 540 -32.66 -7.68 -8.46
C ARG A 540 -33.37 -8.35 -9.63
N GLN A 541 -33.83 -7.57 -10.61
CA GLN A 541 -34.46 -8.10 -11.82
C GLN A 541 -33.49 -8.98 -12.63
N GLN A 542 -32.18 -8.71 -12.51
CA GLN A 542 -31.12 -9.47 -13.16
C GLN A 542 -30.68 -10.71 -12.37
N GLY A 543 -31.22 -10.93 -11.16
CA GLY A 543 -30.91 -12.10 -10.34
C GLY A 543 -29.48 -12.13 -9.78
N LEU A 544 -28.79 -10.99 -9.77
CA LEU A 544 -27.46 -10.86 -9.18
C LEU A 544 -27.59 -10.84 -7.65
N THR A 545 -27.03 -11.85 -6.98
CA THR A 545 -27.01 -11.96 -5.52
C THR A 545 -25.59 -12.13 -4.99
N GLY A 546 -25.38 -11.73 -3.73
CA GLY A 546 -24.10 -11.76 -3.05
C GLY A 546 -23.07 -10.81 -3.66
N LEU A 547 -23.51 -9.61 -4.09
CA LEU A 547 -22.61 -8.64 -4.72
C LEU A 547 -21.54 -8.16 -3.73
N SER A 548 -21.93 -7.92 -2.48
CA SER A 548 -21.02 -7.54 -1.40
C SER A 548 -19.89 -8.56 -1.25
N ASP A 549 -20.20 -9.85 -1.11
CA ASP A 549 -19.18 -10.89 -0.91
C ASP A 549 -18.28 -11.11 -2.13
N ARG A 550 -18.84 -10.93 -3.34
CA ARG A 550 -18.05 -10.96 -4.58
C ARG A 550 -17.03 -9.83 -4.63
N PHE A 551 -17.49 -8.60 -4.40
CA PHE A 551 -16.66 -7.40 -4.46
C PHE A 551 -15.57 -7.41 -3.38
N PHE A 552 -15.93 -7.70 -2.13
CA PHE A 552 -15.01 -7.61 -1.01
C PHE A 552 -14.03 -8.78 -0.93
N GLY A 553 -14.38 -9.98 -1.39
CA GLY A 553 -13.54 -11.16 -1.15
C GLY A 553 -13.40 -12.12 -2.32
N ASN A 554 -14.51 -12.63 -2.84
CA ASN A 554 -14.46 -13.79 -3.74
C ASN A 554 -13.80 -13.48 -5.08
N ASN A 555 -14.02 -12.29 -5.64
CA ASN A 555 -13.40 -11.90 -6.92
C ASN A 555 -11.88 -11.79 -6.77
N ALA A 556 -11.40 -11.18 -5.68
CA ALA A 556 -9.97 -11.11 -5.37
C ALA A 556 -9.39 -12.51 -5.19
N ALA A 557 -9.98 -13.35 -4.34
CA ALA A 557 -9.51 -14.72 -4.11
C ALA A 557 -9.39 -15.54 -5.40
N HIS A 558 -10.36 -15.39 -6.33
CA HIS A 558 -10.30 -16.02 -7.64
C HIS A 558 -9.19 -15.44 -8.51
N TRP A 559 -9.04 -14.12 -8.58
CA TRP A 559 -8.02 -13.45 -9.38
C TRP A 559 -6.60 -13.88 -8.98
N ILE A 560 -6.28 -13.82 -7.67
CA ILE A 560 -4.95 -14.21 -7.15
C ILE A 560 -4.77 -15.72 -6.97
N GLY A 561 -5.78 -16.54 -7.29
CA GLY A 561 -5.65 -18.00 -7.33
C GLY A 561 -5.58 -18.66 -5.95
N LEU A 562 -6.31 -18.17 -4.95
CA LEU A 562 -6.27 -18.67 -3.58
C LEU A 562 -7.12 -19.92 -3.28
N SER A 563 -7.93 -20.37 -4.25
CA SER A 563 -8.69 -21.62 -4.11
C SER A 563 -7.75 -22.81 -3.84
N SER A 564 -8.20 -23.73 -2.98
CA SER A 564 -7.47 -24.97 -2.69
C SER A 564 -7.15 -25.74 -3.97
N GLY A 565 -5.91 -26.22 -4.11
CA GLY A 565 -5.43 -26.92 -5.30
C GLY A 565 -4.78 -26.04 -6.37
N ASN A 566 -4.94 -24.70 -6.31
CA ASN A 566 -4.28 -23.81 -7.26
C ASN A 566 -2.79 -23.64 -6.92
N ALA A 567 -1.97 -23.36 -7.95
CA ALA A 567 -0.53 -23.24 -7.80
C ALA A 567 -0.13 -22.08 -6.88
N ALA A 568 -0.83 -20.93 -6.95
CA ALA A 568 -0.59 -19.81 -6.05
C ALA A 568 -0.85 -20.19 -4.58
N ARG A 569 -1.98 -20.85 -4.29
CA ARG A 569 -2.28 -21.34 -2.94
C ARG A 569 -1.24 -22.33 -2.44
N HIS A 570 -0.79 -23.27 -3.28
CA HIS A 570 0.26 -24.23 -2.91
C HIS A 570 1.61 -23.57 -2.58
N ARG A 571 2.00 -22.50 -3.31
CA ARG A 571 3.22 -21.74 -2.98
C ARG A 571 3.12 -21.10 -1.60
N LEU A 572 1.97 -20.51 -1.26
CA LEU A 572 1.75 -19.91 0.05
C LEU A 572 1.71 -20.95 1.17
N ASP A 573 1.00 -22.07 0.98
CA ASP A 573 0.95 -23.15 1.97
C ASP A 573 2.36 -23.73 2.24
N ALA A 574 3.19 -23.88 1.20
CA ALA A 574 4.58 -24.30 1.34
C ALA A 574 5.43 -23.26 2.09
N PHE A 575 5.24 -21.97 1.80
CA PHE A 575 5.89 -20.88 2.53
C PHE A 575 5.49 -20.89 4.02
N TYR A 576 4.20 -21.07 4.33
CA TYR A 576 3.73 -21.13 5.72
C TYR A 576 4.29 -22.33 6.47
N ALA A 577 4.32 -23.49 5.83
CA ALA A 577 4.94 -24.68 6.41
C ALA A 577 6.43 -24.48 6.70
N LEU A 578 7.16 -23.81 5.79
CA LEU A 578 8.58 -23.52 5.97
C LEU A 578 8.85 -22.57 7.14
N HIS A 579 7.99 -21.56 7.32
CA HIS A 579 8.19 -20.50 8.30
C HIS A 579 7.44 -20.71 9.62
N ASN A 580 6.70 -21.82 9.76
CA ASN A 580 5.77 -22.04 10.85
C ASN A 580 4.84 -20.82 10.97
N VAL A 581 4.02 -20.61 9.95
CA VAL A 581 2.89 -19.67 9.97
C VAL A 581 1.62 -20.52 10.08
N PRO A 582 0.66 -20.18 10.98
CA PRO A 582 -0.59 -20.93 11.06
C PRO A 582 -1.35 -20.78 9.76
N LYS A 583 -2.27 -21.70 9.50
CA LYS A 583 -3.27 -21.49 8.46
C LYS A 583 -4.00 -20.17 8.74
N PRO A 584 -3.94 -19.16 7.85
CA PRO A 584 -4.59 -17.88 8.09
C PRO A 584 -6.12 -18.00 8.11
N ASP A 585 -6.81 -17.05 8.75
CA ASP A 585 -8.27 -17.05 8.84
C ASP A 585 -8.93 -16.92 7.47
N TRP A 586 -8.38 -16.08 6.57
CA TRP A 586 -8.86 -15.97 5.18
C TRP A 586 -8.81 -17.33 4.46
N ALA A 587 -7.78 -18.13 4.72
CA ALA A 587 -7.62 -19.45 4.10
C ALA A 587 -8.64 -20.44 4.65
N THR A 588 -8.97 -20.32 5.94
CA THR A 588 -10.03 -21.12 6.57
C THR A 588 -11.40 -20.74 6.03
N LYS A 589 -11.70 -19.44 5.85
CA LYS A 589 -12.94 -18.96 5.24
C LYS A 589 -13.11 -19.49 3.82
N LEU A 590 -12.06 -19.42 3.00
CA LEU A 590 -12.08 -19.90 1.62
C LEU A 590 -12.25 -21.41 1.50
N ASP A 591 -11.69 -22.18 2.43
CA ASP A 591 -11.80 -23.65 2.38
C ASP A 591 -13.13 -24.17 2.97
N ALA A 592 -13.91 -23.30 3.63
CA ALA A 592 -15.20 -23.64 4.23
C ALA A 592 -16.40 -23.31 3.33
N GLY A 593 -16.23 -22.40 2.36
CA GLY A 593 -17.22 -22.07 1.32
C GLY A 593 -16.99 -22.88 0.05
#